data_AF-A0A821LPB7-F1
#
_entry.id   AF-A0A821LPB7-F1
#
_cell.length_a   1.000
_cell.length_b   1.000
_cell.length_c   1.000
_cell.angle_alpha   90.00
_cell.angle_beta   90.00
_cell.angle_gamma   90.00
#
_symmetry.space_group_name_H-M   'P 1'
#
loop_
_entity.id
_entity.type
_entity.pdbx_description
1 polymer ?
#
loop_
_entity_poly.entity_id
_entity_poly.type
_entity_poly.pdbx_seq_one_letter_code
_entity_poly.pdbx_strand_id
1 'polypeptide(L)'
;MATLIRTIWLGYGFIFDELADPRTKSWFLVAKPYQGLCVLGLYLLFVLKIGPNWMKNRQPFNVDKLMIIHNLIQVVACSYVFYEAIIYAWGWNYRWFCEPIDYSYTEHALNVAGMAHHYYMLKYLDLLDTIFFVLRKKSNQISFLHIYHHTGMVMMIWGAVTYFPGGHGTLIGMVNSFVHVVMYGYYLLTVAMPSVKQSLWWKKHITQIQIIQLAWCCIHMFVLVFKQDCEYPRWVAILFLPNDLFMLTLFVDFYIRTYIKKPKVTPVQSESKEKMFEESIVRQRTVVDSQKEL
;
A
#
# COMPACT_ATOMS: atom_id res chain seq x y z
N MET A 1 30.22 -30.19 -2.14
CA MET A 1 30.01 -28.75 -2.40
C MET A 1 29.77 -28.45 -3.89
N ALA A 2 30.62 -28.93 -4.82
CA ALA A 2 30.43 -28.69 -6.26
C ALA A 2 29.07 -29.16 -6.82
N THR A 3 28.59 -30.34 -6.43
CA THR A 3 27.27 -30.85 -6.84
C THR A 3 26.13 -29.97 -6.35
N LEU A 4 26.20 -29.50 -5.09
CA LEU A 4 25.18 -28.62 -4.51
C LEU A 4 25.15 -27.26 -5.23
N ILE A 5 26.32 -26.66 -5.48
CA ILE A 5 26.42 -25.39 -6.24
C ILE A 5 25.86 -25.56 -7.65
N ARG A 6 26.18 -26.68 -8.31
CA ARG A 6 25.64 -26.99 -9.65
C ARG A 6 24.12 -27.15 -9.61
N THR A 7 23.57 -27.87 -8.63
CA THR A 7 22.11 -28.03 -8.49
C THR A 7 21.43 -26.68 -8.25
N ILE A 8 21.99 -25.82 -7.40
CA ILE A 8 21.47 -24.48 -7.15
C ILE A 8 21.53 -23.64 -8.43
N TRP A 9 22.64 -23.69 -9.17
CA TRP A 9 22.81 -22.95 -10.42
C TRP A 9 21.82 -23.40 -11.49
N LEU A 10 21.62 -24.71 -11.65
CA LEU A 10 20.64 -25.27 -12.58
C LEU A 10 19.21 -24.90 -12.17
N GLY A 11 18.89 -25.00 -10.88
CA GLY A 11 17.58 -24.59 -10.36
C GLY A 11 17.32 -23.08 -10.56
N TYR A 12 18.34 -22.25 -10.38
CA TYR A 12 18.26 -20.82 -10.67
C TYR A 12 17.98 -20.56 -12.14
N GLY A 13 18.71 -21.19 -13.06
CA GLY A 13 18.48 -21.07 -14.50
C GLY A 13 17.09 -21.54 -14.90
N PHE A 14 16.64 -22.67 -14.37
CA PHE A 14 15.29 -23.17 -14.63
C PHE A 14 14.19 -22.17 -14.19
N ILE A 15 14.29 -21.64 -12.98
CA ILE A 15 13.28 -20.72 -12.43
C ILE A 15 13.31 -19.37 -13.14
N PHE A 16 14.48 -18.75 -13.28
CA PHE A 16 14.55 -17.35 -13.71
C PHE A 16 14.82 -17.18 -15.21
N ASP A 17 15.32 -18.21 -15.90
CA ASP A 17 15.61 -18.13 -17.34
C ASP A 17 14.67 -19.01 -18.17
N GLU A 18 14.30 -20.22 -17.74
CA GLU A 18 13.43 -21.11 -18.53
C GLU A 18 11.94 -20.83 -18.30
N LEU A 19 11.49 -20.74 -17.05
CA LEU A 19 10.07 -20.51 -16.70
C LEU A 19 9.60 -19.07 -16.94
N ALA A 20 10.51 -18.10 -16.95
CA ALA A 20 10.15 -16.70 -17.16
C ALA A 20 9.64 -16.45 -18.58
N ASP A 21 8.63 -15.59 -18.70
CA ASP A 21 8.04 -15.18 -19.97
C ASP A 21 9.10 -14.45 -20.83
N PRO A 22 9.45 -14.98 -22.01
CA PRO A 22 10.50 -14.41 -22.85
C PRO A 22 10.22 -12.97 -23.28
N ARG A 23 8.96 -12.50 -23.27
CA ARG A 23 8.57 -11.15 -23.66
C ARG A 23 9.06 -10.09 -22.67
N THR A 24 9.16 -10.44 -21.38
CA THR A 24 9.47 -9.48 -20.30
C THR A 24 10.90 -9.63 -19.75
N LYS A 25 11.67 -10.63 -20.22
CA LYS A 25 13.04 -10.95 -19.74
C LYS A 25 14.06 -9.82 -19.82
N SER A 26 13.87 -8.85 -20.70
CA SER A 26 14.79 -7.72 -20.87
C SER A 26 14.28 -6.43 -20.21
N TRP A 27 13.09 -6.46 -19.60
CA TRP A 27 12.46 -5.26 -19.09
C TRP A 27 13.08 -4.79 -17.78
N PHE A 28 13.05 -3.47 -17.60
CA PHE A 28 13.66 -2.80 -16.45
C PHE A 28 13.11 -3.35 -15.12
N LEU A 29 14.02 -3.72 -14.21
CA LEU A 29 13.75 -4.35 -12.90
C LEU A 29 13.02 -5.69 -12.93
N VAL A 30 12.69 -6.23 -14.11
CA VAL A 30 12.11 -7.57 -14.26
C VAL A 30 13.20 -8.58 -14.57
N ALA A 31 14.16 -8.19 -15.40
CA ALA A 31 15.13 -9.09 -16.04
C ALA A 31 15.82 -10.06 -15.09
N LYS A 32 16.14 -9.62 -13.86
CA LYS A 32 16.72 -10.50 -12.85
C LYS A 32 16.15 -10.21 -11.45
N PRO A 33 15.88 -11.26 -10.64
CA PRO A 33 15.27 -11.11 -9.32
C PRO A 33 16.09 -10.25 -8.36
N TYR A 34 17.43 -10.30 -8.47
CA TYR A 34 18.30 -9.52 -7.58
C TYR A 34 18.12 -8.00 -7.77
N GLN A 35 17.67 -7.54 -8.94
CA GLN A 35 17.47 -6.10 -9.18
C GLN A 35 16.41 -5.55 -8.22
N GLY A 36 15.24 -6.19 -8.17
CA GLY A 36 14.17 -5.81 -7.25
C GLY A 36 14.52 -6.05 -5.79
N LEU A 37 15.18 -7.17 -5.48
CA LEU A 37 15.61 -7.49 -4.11
C LEU A 37 16.65 -6.50 -3.57
N CYS A 38 17.57 -6.02 -4.41
CA CYS A 38 18.53 -4.98 -4.02
C CYS A 38 17.81 -3.67 -3.67
N VAL A 39 16.86 -3.23 -4.51
CA VAL A 39 16.06 -2.02 -4.24
C VAL A 39 15.27 -2.17 -2.93
N LEU A 40 14.60 -3.31 -2.73
CA LEU A 40 13.85 -3.59 -1.50
C LEU A 40 14.75 -3.67 -0.26
N GLY A 41 15.92 -4.29 -0.38
CA GLY A 41 16.91 -4.38 0.70
C GLY A 41 17.39 -3.01 1.14
N LEU A 42 17.73 -2.13 0.18
CA LEU A 42 18.11 -0.74 0.46
C LEU A 42 16.95 0.06 1.08
N TYR A 43 15.73 -0.10 0.54
CA TYR A 43 14.53 0.52 1.06
C TYR A 43 14.26 0.13 2.53
N LEU A 44 14.26 -1.17 2.83
CA LEU A 44 14.03 -1.67 4.19
C LEU A 44 15.13 -1.23 5.15
N LEU A 45 16.40 -1.29 4.71
CA LEU A 45 17.53 -0.80 5.50
C LEU A 45 17.38 0.68 5.83
N PHE A 46 16.95 1.50 4.85
CA PHE A 46 16.69 2.91 5.05
C PHE A 46 15.52 3.14 6.01
N VAL A 47 14.35 2.57 5.74
CA VAL A 47 13.12 2.83 6.51
C VAL A 47 13.20 2.32 7.94
N LEU A 48 13.82 1.17 8.17
CA LEU A 48 13.83 0.52 9.49
C LEU A 48 15.02 0.92 10.36
N LYS A 49 16.16 1.28 9.76
CA LYS A 49 17.40 1.54 10.52
C LYS A 49 18.01 2.91 10.21
N ILE A 50 18.49 3.11 8.98
CA ILE A 50 19.35 4.27 8.66
C ILE A 50 18.56 5.58 8.81
N GLY A 51 17.39 5.67 8.19
CA GLY A 51 16.55 6.86 8.18
C GLY A 51 16.09 7.28 9.58
N PRO A 52 15.46 6.39 10.39
CA PRO A 52 15.08 6.72 11.75
C PRO A 52 16.27 7.14 12.64
N ASN A 53 17.41 6.46 12.55
CA ASN A 53 18.60 6.82 13.32
C ASN A 53 19.17 8.18 12.90
N TRP A 54 19.23 8.44 11.59
CA TRP A 54 19.70 9.73 11.06
C TRP A 54 18.76 10.88 11.44
N MET A 55 17.45 10.62 11.50
CA MET A 55 16.45 11.61 11.89
C MET A 55 16.37 11.83 13.40
N LYS A 56 16.91 10.95 14.25
CA LYS A 56 16.74 10.99 15.72
C LYS A 56 16.96 12.40 16.30
N ASN A 57 18.08 13.02 15.95
CA ASN A 57 18.51 14.34 16.47
C ASN A 57 18.20 15.52 15.53
N ARG A 58 17.34 15.32 14.51
CA ARG A 58 16.97 16.36 13.53
C ARG A 58 15.52 16.78 13.69
N GLN A 59 15.18 18.00 13.28
CA GLN A 59 13.78 18.40 13.14
C GLN A 59 13.15 17.72 11.91
N PRO A 60 11.82 17.46 11.90
CA PRO A 60 11.16 16.88 10.74
C PRO A 60 11.31 17.81 9.52
N PHE A 61 11.64 17.25 8.37
CA PHE A 61 11.81 18.03 7.15
C PHE A 61 10.46 18.51 6.61
N ASN A 62 10.44 19.73 6.07
CA ASN A 62 9.32 20.21 5.26
C ASN A 62 9.47 19.71 3.83
N VAL A 63 8.87 18.56 3.54
CA VAL A 63 8.86 17.92 2.22
C VAL A 63 7.54 18.12 1.49
N ASP A 64 6.72 19.10 1.89
CA ASP A 64 5.34 19.23 1.38
C ASP A 64 5.31 19.46 -0.16
N LYS A 65 6.23 20.25 -0.72
CA LYS A 65 6.35 20.44 -2.18
C LYS A 65 6.70 19.13 -2.90
N LEU A 66 7.62 18.34 -2.34
CA LEU A 66 7.98 17.04 -2.91
C LEU A 66 6.81 16.06 -2.84
N MET A 67 6.04 16.08 -1.75
CA MET A 67 4.83 15.26 -1.62
C MET A 67 3.73 15.69 -2.60
N ILE A 68 3.56 16.98 -2.88
CA ILE A 68 2.62 17.46 -3.91
C ILE A 68 3.01 16.89 -5.28
N ILE A 69 4.28 17.03 -5.66
CA ILE A 69 4.79 16.52 -6.95
C ILE A 69 4.61 15.00 -7.02
N HIS A 70 5.01 14.29 -5.96
CA HIS A 70 4.89 12.83 -5.87
C HIS A 70 3.44 12.36 -5.97
N ASN A 71 2.53 12.94 -5.18
CA ASN A 71 1.12 12.56 -5.22
C ASN A 71 0.48 12.89 -6.58
N LEU A 72 0.89 13.98 -7.24
CA LEU A 72 0.44 14.29 -8.59
C LEU A 72 0.93 13.25 -9.61
N ILE A 73 2.22 12.88 -9.55
CA ILE A 73 2.79 11.82 -10.39
C ILE A 73 2.04 10.51 -10.15
N GLN A 74 1.77 10.16 -8.89
CA GLN A 74 1.01 8.96 -8.54
C GLN A 74 -0.41 8.97 -9.10
N VAL A 75 -1.14 10.08 -8.99
CA VAL A 75 -2.47 10.22 -9.60
C VAL A 75 -2.40 9.99 -11.10
N VAL A 76 -1.49 10.68 -11.81
CA VAL A 76 -1.35 10.56 -13.27
C VAL A 76 -0.97 9.13 -13.67
N ALA A 77 0.03 8.54 -13.01
CA ALA A 77 0.51 7.21 -13.33
C ALA A 77 -0.51 6.11 -13.01
N CYS A 78 -1.25 6.21 -11.89
CA CYS A 78 -2.34 5.29 -11.58
C CYS A 78 -3.51 5.45 -12.58
N SER A 79 -3.84 6.68 -12.97
CA SER A 79 -4.85 6.93 -14.00
C SER A 79 -4.44 6.35 -15.36
N TYR A 80 -3.16 6.44 -15.72
CA TYR A 80 -2.62 5.88 -16.95
C TYR A 80 -2.74 4.35 -16.97
N VAL A 81 -2.30 3.66 -15.91
CA VAL A 81 -2.43 2.19 -15.82
C VAL A 81 -3.90 1.75 -15.79
N PHE A 82 -4.76 2.50 -15.11
CA PHE A 82 -6.21 2.23 -15.14
C PHE A 82 -6.79 2.38 -16.55
N TYR A 83 -6.38 3.42 -17.29
CA TYR A 83 -6.78 3.63 -18.68
C TYR A 83 -6.30 2.49 -19.60
N GLU A 84 -5.02 2.11 -19.51
CA GLU A 84 -4.48 0.97 -20.26
C GLU A 84 -5.25 -0.33 -19.97
N ALA A 85 -5.60 -0.57 -18.70
CA ALA A 85 -6.36 -1.74 -18.31
C ALA A 85 -7.77 -1.78 -18.88
N ILE A 86 -8.43 -0.63 -19.02
CA ILE A 86 -9.74 -0.56 -19.67
C ILE A 86 -9.62 -0.75 -21.18
N ILE A 87 -8.68 -0.06 -21.82
CA ILE A 87 -8.55 -0.07 -23.29
C ILE A 87 -8.03 -1.40 -23.81
N TYR A 88 -6.97 -1.94 -23.22
CA TYR A 88 -6.36 -3.17 -23.71
C TYR A 88 -7.04 -4.41 -23.18
N ALA A 89 -7.57 -4.40 -21.94
CA ALA A 89 -8.08 -5.62 -21.30
C ALA A 89 -9.60 -5.55 -20.99
N TRP A 90 -9.95 -5.01 -19.83
CA TRP A 90 -11.23 -5.25 -19.14
C TRP A 90 -12.42 -4.45 -19.67
N GLY A 91 -12.21 -3.49 -20.56
CA GLY A 91 -13.30 -2.75 -21.21
C GLY A 91 -13.95 -3.51 -22.37
N TRP A 92 -13.21 -4.40 -23.05
CA TRP A 92 -13.63 -4.94 -24.35
C TRP A 92 -13.24 -6.40 -24.57
N ASN A 93 -11.97 -6.75 -24.36
CA ASN A 93 -11.40 -8.02 -24.82
C ASN A 93 -11.49 -9.12 -23.77
N TYR A 94 -11.38 -8.77 -22.48
CA TYR A 94 -11.25 -9.75 -21.40
C TYR A 94 -12.59 -10.23 -20.86
N ARG A 95 -12.64 -11.51 -20.52
CA ARG A 95 -13.75 -12.13 -19.80
C ARG A 95 -13.62 -11.81 -18.32
N TRP A 96 -14.67 -11.23 -17.75
CA TRP A 96 -14.76 -10.93 -16.32
C TRP A 96 -14.61 -12.15 -15.41
N PHE A 97 -14.92 -13.35 -15.91
CA PHE A 97 -14.88 -14.61 -15.17
C PHE A 97 -13.95 -15.61 -15.81
N CYS A 98 -12.70 -15.66 -15.32
CA CYS A 98 -11.59 -16.43 -15.87
C CYS A 98 -11.16 -15.94 -17.26
N GLU A 99 -10.06 -15.21 -17.27
CA GLU A 99 -9.33 -14.82 -18.47
C GLU A 99 -7.97 -15.54 -18.50
N PRO A 100 -7.64 -16.31 -19.56
CA PRO A 100 -6.33 -16.93 -19.72
C PRO A 100 -5.23 -15.88 -19.97
N ILE A 101 -3.98 -16.34 -19.92
CA ILE A 101 -2.84 -15.49 -20.29
C ILE A 101 -2.54 -15.75 -21.76
N ASP A 102 -2.55 -14.70 -22.57
CA ASP A 102 -2.06 -14.76 -23.94
C ASP A 102 -0.53 -14.59 -23.93
N TYR A 103 0.20 -15.65 -24.30
CA TYR A 103 1.66 -15.68 -24.41
C TYR A 103 2.19 -15.33 -25.81
N SER A 104 1.31 -14.93 -26.74
CA SER A 104 1.71 -14.54 -28.08
C SER A 104 2.48 -13.23 -28.11
N TYR A 105 3.12 -12.97 -29.27
CA TYR A 105 3.80 -11.71 -29.58
C TYR A 105 2.89 -10.75 -30.39
N THR A 106 1.57 -10.88 -30.23
CA THR A 106 0.64 -9.93 -30.84
C THR A 106 0.74 -8.57 -30.15
N GLU A 107 0.41 -7.50 -30.88
CA GLU A 107 0.41 -6.14 -30.33
C GLU A 107 -0.45 -6.04 -29.06
N HIS A 108 -1.63 -6.65 -29.08
CA HIS A 108 -2.52 -6.72 -27.92
C HIS A 108 -1.87 -7.40 -26.71
N ALA A 109 -1.29 -8.58 -26.88
CA ALA A 109 -0.66 -9.32 -25.78
C ALA A 109 0.56 -8.58 -25.21
N LEU A 110 1.36 -7.93 -26.07
CA LEU A 110 2.48 -7.10 -25.65
C LEU A 110 2.02 -5.84 -24.90
N ASN A 111 0.92 -5.20 -25.31
CA ASN A 111 0.35 -4.05 -24.61
C ASN A 111 -0.17 -4.43 -23.22
N VAL A 112 -0.83 -5.59 -23.08
CA VAL A 112 -1.26 -6.10 -21.76
C VAL A 112 -0.06 -6.41 -20.87
N ALA A 113 0.98 -7.04 -21.41
CA ALA A 113 2.20 -7.30 -20.66
C ALA A 113 2.86 -5.98 -20.23
N GLY A 114 2.92 -4.99 -21.14
CA GLY A 114 3.43 -3.64 -20.87
C GLY A 114 2.66 -2.95 -19.74
N MET A 115 1.33 -3.02 -19.76
CA MET A 115 0.48 -2.54 -18.66
C MET A 115 0.81 -3.22 -17.32
N ALA A 116 1.04 -4.53 -17.30
CA ALA A 116 1.48 -5.23 -16.09
C ALA A 116 2.84 -4.72 -15.59
N HIS A 117 3.75 -4.37 -16.50
CA HIS A 117 5.03 -3.72 -16.15
C HIS A 117 4.87 -2.29 -15.65
N HIS A 118 4.00 -1.48 -16.26
CA HIS A 118 3.69 -0.14 -15.75
C HIS A 118 3.12 -0.22 -14.33
N TYR A 119 2.22 -1.16 -14.06
CA TYR A 119 1.71 -1.42 -12.71
C TYR A 119 2.81 -1.87 -11.73
N TYR A 120 3.76 -2.68 -12.19
CA TYR A 120 4.94 -3.04 -11.41
C TYR A 120 5.81 -1.82 -11.06
N MET A 121 6.02 -0.91 -12.01
CA MET A 121 6.75 0.34 -11.75
C MET A 121 6.04 1.24 -10.72
N LEU A 122 4.70 1.29 -10.73
CA LEU A 122 3.94 2.00 -9.70
C LEU A 122 4.28 1.52 -8.29
N LYS A 123 4.50 0.20 -8.10
CA LYS A 123 4.80 -0.33 -6.75
C LYS A 123 6.14 0.16 -6.21
N TYR A 124 7.08 0.53 -7.08
CA TYR A 124 8.32 1.20 -6.66
C TYR A 124 8.08 2.66 -6.29
N LEU A 125 7.24 3.38 -7.03
CA LEU A 125 6.84 4.75 -6.66
C LEU A 125 6.15 4.77 -5.29
N ASP A 126 5.32 3.77 -5.01
CA ASP A 126 4.64 3.61 -3.72
C ASP A 126 5.62 3.52 -2.53
N LEU A 127 6.86 3.03 -2.73
CA LEU A 127 7.88 2.96 -1.66
C LEU A 127 8.31 4.34 -1.15
N LEU A 128 8.19 5.39 -1.98
CA LEU A 128 8.55 6.75 -1.60
C LEU A 128 7.67 7.29 -0.47
N ASP A 129 6.44 6.80 -0.32
CA ASP A 129 5.51 7.21 0.74
C ASP A 129 6.14 6.99 2.13
N THR A 130 6.74 5.83 2.32
CA THR A 130 7.39 5.48 3.59
C THR A 130 8.65 6.31 3.83
N ILE A 131 9.38 6.66 2.76
CA ILE A 131 10.54 7.56 2.85
C ILE A 131 10.08 8.94 3.35
N PHE A 132 8.97 9.48 2.82
CA PHE A 132 8.41 10.74 3.31
C PHE A 132 7.96 10.64 4.77
N PHE A 133 7.39 9.51 5.21
CA PHE A 133 7.03 9.33 6.61
C PHE A 133 8.24 9.36 7.54
N VAL A 134 9.35 8.75 7.14
CA VAL A 134 10.62 8.79 7.89
C VAL A 134 11.14 10.23 7.99
N LEU A 135 11.22 10.95 6.87
CA LEU A 135 11.74 12.32 6.81
C LEU A 135 10.87 13.32 7.60
N ARG A 136 9.58 13.06 7.75
CA ARG A 136 8.63 13.89 8.53
C ARG A 136 8.48 13.44 9.99
N LYS A 137 9.24 12.43 10.44
CA LYS A 137 9.10 11.80 11.76
C LYS A 137 7.67 11.34 12.06
N LYS A 138 6.98 10.78 11.07
CA LYS A 138 5.63 10.23 11.21
C LYS A 138 5.67 8.72 11.41
N SER A 139 6.40 8.28 12.43
CA SER A 139 6.61 6.85 12.71
C SER A 139 5.31 6.09 13.00
N ASN A 140 4.25 6.78 13.44
CA ASN A 140 2.92 6.19 13.60
C ASN A 140 2.26 5.77 12.27
N GLN A 141 2.69 6.32 11.13
CA GLN A 141 2.23 5.92 9.80
C GLN A 141 3.02 4.73 9.26
N ILE A 142 4.24 4.50 9.76
CA ILE A 142 5.11 3.37 9.40
C ILE A 142 4.69 2.14 10.22
N SER A 143 3.50 1.63 9.93
CA SER A 143 2.95 0.44 10.57
C SER A 143 3.49 -0.85 9.93
N PHE A 144 3.35 -1.97 10.64
CA PHE A 144 3.60 -3.30 10.07
C PHE A 144 2.78 -3.52 8.79
N LEU A 145 1.50 -3.14 8.81
CA LEU A 145 0.60 -3.19 7.66
C LEU A 145 1.21 -2.51 6.43
N HIS A 146 1.69 -1.28 6.61
CA HIS A 146 2.28 -0.48 5.54
C HIS A 146 3.53 -1.15 4.96
N ILE A 147 4.51 -1.50 5.80
CA ILE A 147 5.76 -2.10 5.32
C ILE A 147 5.53 -3.47 4.68
N TYR A 148 4.71 -4.32 5.31
CA TYR A 148 4.36 -5.64 4.79
C TYR A 148 3.75 -5.52 3.40
N HIS A 149 2.76 -4.64 3.23
CA HIS A 149 2.08 -4.43 1.96
C HIS A 149 3.03 -3.92 0.89
N HIS A 150 3.73 -2.80 1.12
CA HIS A 150 4.58 -2.18 0.11
C HIS A 150 5.73 -3.11 -0.32
N THR A 151 6.31 -3.87 0.62
CA THR A 151 7.36 -4.85 0.29
C THR A 151 6.77 -6.06 -0.45
N GLY A 152 5.65 -6.60 0.03
CA GLY A 152 4.97 -7.75 -0.55
C GLY A 152 4.48 -7.49 -1.97
N MET A 153 3.89 -6.32 -2.22
CA MET A 153 3.40 -5.93 -3.56
C MET A 153 4.52 -5.90 -4.58
N VAL A 154 5.69 -5.33 -4.26
CA VAL A 154 6.83 -5.35 -5.20
C VAL A 154 7.27 -6.78 -5.52
N MET A 155 7.36 -7.66 -4.52
CA MET A 155 7.78 -9.05 -4.74
C MET A 155 6.76 -9.87 -5.54
N MET A 156 5.47 -9.77 -5.18
CA MET A 156 4.41 -10.53 -5.85
C MET A 156 4.19 -10.05 -7.28
N ILE A 157 4.20 -8.74 -7.52
CA ILE A 157 4.00 -8.19 -8.86
C ILE A 157 5.23 -8.43 -9.74
N TRP A 158 6.45 -8.47 -9.19
CA TRP A 158 7.62 -8.96 -9.92
C TRP A 158 7.40 -10.40 -10.41
N GLY A 159 6.89 -11.30 -9.56
CA GLY A 159 6.52 -12.65 -9.96
C GLY A 159 5.45 -12.66 -11.06
N ALA A 160 4.42 -11.83 -10.93
CA ALA A 160 3.36 -11.73 -11.93
C ALA A 160 3.87 -11.29 -13.30
N VAL A 161 4.63 -10.20 -13.38
CA VAL A 161 5.16 -9.70 -14.66
C VAL A 161 6.24 -10.63 -15.27
N THR A 162 6.94 -11.40 -14.42
CA THR A 162 7.97 -12.34 -14.86
C THR A 162 7.38 -13.61 -15.45
N TYR A 163 6.31 -14.16 -14.86
CA TYR A 163 5.80 -15.49 -15.20
C TYR A 163 4.45 -15.49 -15.89
N PHE A 164 3.59 -14.50 -15.62
CA PHE A 164 2.22 -14.44 -16.14
C PHE A 164 1.75 -12.99 -16.37
N PRO A 165 2.38 -12.25 -17.30
CA PRO A 165 2.09 -10.82 -17.53
C PRO A 165 0.78 -10.61 -18.29
N GLY A 166 -0.36 -10.98 -17.72
CA GLY A 166 -1.69 -10.85 -18.33
C GLY A 166 -2.79 -11.65 -17.63
N GLY A 167 -3.96 -11.72 -18.26
CA GLY A 167 -5.08 -12.57 -17.84
C GLY A 167 -5.77 -12.14 -16.55
N HIS A 168 -6.43 -13.11 -15.90
CA HIS A 168 -7.36 -12.92 -14.78
C HIS A 168 -6.85 -12.02 -13.66
N GLY A 169 -5.57 -12.12 -13.31
CA GLY A 169 -4.97 -11.36 -12.21
C GLY A 169 -4.87 -9.85 -12.45
N THR A 170 -4.85 -9.41 -13.71
CA THR A 170 -4.71 -7.99 -14.05
C THR A 170 -5.89 -7.11 -13.61
N LEU A 171 -7.06 -7.71 -13.35
CA LEU A 171 -8.22 -6.96 -12.82
C LEU A 171 -7.91 -6.37 -11.44
N ILE A 172 -7.13 -7.09 -10.62
CA ILE A 172 -6.71 -6.59 -9.31
C ILE A 172 -5.88 -5.32 -9.50
N GLY A 173 -4.93 -5.34 -10.44
CA GLY A 173 -4.11 -4.16 -10.76
C GLY A 173 -4.95 -2.98 -11.24
N MET A 174 -5.96 -3.23 -12.08
CA MET A 174 -6.90 -2.21 -12.55
C MET A 174 -7.67 -1.57 -11.39
N VAL A 175 -8.35 -2.38 -10.57
CA VAL A 175 -9.17 -1.87 -9.46
C VAL A 175 -8.29 -1.19 -8.39
N ASN A 176 -7.11 -1.73 -8.10
CA ASN A 176 -6.14 -1.10 -7.20
C ASN A 176 -5.71 0.28 -7.73
N SER A 177 -5.40 0.39 -9.03
CA SER A 177 -4.99 1.65 -9.65
C SER A 177 -6.10 2.70 -9.55
N PHE A 178 -7.37 2.33 -9.76
CA PHE A 178 -8.51 3.23 -9.55
C PHE A 178 -8.61 3.74 -8.09
N VAL A 179 -8.51 2.83 -7.12
CA VAL A 179 -8.54 3.23 -5.70
C VAL A 179 -7.34 4.09 -5.33
N HIS A 180 -6.17 3.83 -5.92
CA HIS A 180 -4.98 4.65 -5.73
C HIS A 180 -5.13 6.06 -6.33
N VAL A 181 -5.82 6.22 -7.47
CA VAL A 181 -6.19 7.56 -7.98
C VAL A 181 -6.98 8.34 -6.94
N VAL A 182 -7.99 7.71 -6.32
CA VAL A 182 -8.80 8.36 -5.27
C VAL A 182 -7.96 8.67 -4.03
N MET A 183 -7.14 7.72 -3.57
CA MET A 183 -6.30 7.88 -2.37
C MET A 183 -5.25 8.98 -2.54
N TYR A 184 -4.45 8.92 -3.62
CA TYR A 184 -3.42 9.94 -3.88
C TYR A 184 -4.01 11.28 -4.26
N GLY A 185 -5.18 11.31 -4.93
CA GLY A 185 -5.94 12.53 -5.15
C GLY A 185 -6.32 13.21 -3.83
N TYR A 186 -6.80 12.44 -2.85
CA TYR A 186 -7.04 12.97 -1.51
C TYR A 186 -5.75 13.46 -0.83
N TYR A 187 -4.65 12.69 -0.90
CA TYR A 187 -3.38 13.13 -0.31
C TYR A 187 -2.84 14.40 -0.95
N LEU A 188 -2.93 14.54 -2.27
CA LEU A 188 -2.60 15.76 -3.00
C LEU A 188 -3.41 16.95 -2.47
N LEU A 189 -4.74 16.80 -2.40
CA LEU A 189 -5.64 17.85 -1.92
C LEU A 189 -5.34 18.25 -0.47
N THR A 190 -5.03 17.30 0.42
CA THR A 190 -4.74 17.61 1.83
C THR A 190 -3.43 18.35 2.07
N VAL A 191 -2.46 18.23 1.16
CA VAL A 191 -1.19 18.97 1.22
C VAL A 191 -1.35 20.33 0.53
N ALA A 192 -2.06 20.39 -0.59
CA ALA A 192 -2.30 21.64 -1.33
C ALA A 192 -3.28 22.58 -0.61
N MET A 193 -4.30 22.03 0.05
CA MET A 193 -5.34 22.79 0.76
C MET A 193 -5.43 22.36 2.23
N PRO A 194 -4.83 23.14 3.15
CA PRO A 194 -4.87 22.84 4.59
C PRO A 194 -6.28 22.75 5.18
N SER A 195 -7.27 23.39 4.58
CA SER A 195 -8.69 23.34 4.98
C SER A 195 -9.30 21.94 4.85
N VAL A 196 -8.83 21.11 3.91
CA VAL A 196 -9.31 19.73 3.70
C VAL A 196 -8.67 18.73 4.67
N LYS A 197 -7.53 19.10 5.26
CA LYS A 197 -6.66 18.23 6.09
C LYS A 197 -7.35 17.67 7.34
N GLN A 198 -8.39 18.34 7.84
CA GLN A 198 -9.05 17.99 9.11
C GLN A 198 -10.31 17.13 8.99
N SER A 199 -10.81 16.87 7.78
CA SER A 199 -12.01 16.05 7.64
C SER A 199 -11.69 14.56 7.82
N LEU A 200 -12.00 14.03 9.01
CA LEU A 200 -11.95 12.60 9.31
C LEU A 200 -12.97 11.79 8.49
N TRP A 201 -14.00 12.46 7.96
CA TRP A 201 -15.06 11.85 7.16
C TRP A 201 -14.50 11.27 5.85
N TRP A 202 -13.69 12.05 5.12
CA TRP A 202 -13.05 11.57 3.88
C TRP A 202 -12.10 10.40 4.12
N LYS A 203 -11.27 10.47 5.17
CA LYS A 203 -10.33 9.38 5.50
C LYS A 203 -11.06 8.06 5.77
N LYS A 204 -12.19 8.12 6.47
CA LYS A 204 -13.04 6.96 6.75
C LYS A 204 -13.55 6.35 5.44
N HIS A 205 -14.11 7.14 4.52
CA HIS A 205 -14.64 6.64 3.26
C HIS A 205 -13.58 6.08 2.31
N ILE A 206 -12.40 6.70 2.26
CA ILE A 206 -11.27 6.15 1.49
C ILE A 206 -10.88 4.77 2.04
N THR A 207 -10.80 4.63 3.37
CA THR A 207 -10.49 3.34 4.01
C THR A 207 -11.58 2.30 3.71
N GLN A 208 -12.86 2.70 3.69
CA GLN A 208 -13.96 1.81 3.33
C GLN A 208 -13.87 1.33 1.87
N ILE A 209 -13.54 2.21 0.93
CA ILE A 209 -13.34 1.85 -0.48
C ILE A 209 -12.18 0.86 -0.61
N GLN A 210 -11.08 1.05 0.12
CA GLN A 210 -9.95 0.10 0.14
C GLN A 210 -10.35 -1.29 0.67
N ILE A 211 -11.16 -1.34 1.75
CA ILE A 211 -11.67 -2.60 2.29
C ILE A 211 -12.58 -3.30 1.26
N ILE A 212 -13.50 -2.55 0.63
CA ILE A 212 -14.40 -3.10 -0.39
C ILE A 212 -13.61 -3.62 -1.59
N GLN A 213 -12.61 -2.85 -2.06
CA GLN A 213 -11.71 -3.24 -3.13
C GLN A 213 -11.00 -4.55 -2.82
N LEU A 214 -10.44 -4.67 -1.61
CA LEU A 214 -9.69 -5.85 -1.22
C LEU A 214 -10.61 -7.08 -1.03
N ALA A 215 -11.81 -6.90 -0.47
CA ALA A 215 -12.81 -7.96 -0.39
C ALA A 215 -13.25 -8.44 -1.79
N TRP A 216 -13.43 -7.51 -2.74
CA TRP A 216 -13.71 -7.84 -4.13
C TRP A 216 -12.55 -8.60 -4.78
N CYS A 217 -11.30 -8.18 -4.57
CA CYS A 217 -10.11 -8.89 -5.07
C CYS A 217 -10.05 -10.34 -4.54
N CYS A 218 -10.36 -10.57 -3.27
CA CYS A 218 -10.46 -11.91 -2.70
C CYS A 218 -11.51 -12.75 -3.44
N ILE A 219 -12.72 -12.21 -3.66
CA ILE A 219 -13.79 -12.93 -4.37
C ILE A 219 -13.35 -13.25 -5.82
N HIS A 220 -12.78 -12.26 -6.51
CA HIS A 220 -12.29 -12.41 -7.88
C HIS A 220 -11.26 -13.53 -8.01
N MET A 221 -10.31 -13.63 -7.07
CA MET A 221 -9.32 -14.72 -7.07
C MET A 221 -9.91 -16.06 -6.62
N PHE A 222 -10.89 -16.04 -5.71
CA PHE A 222 -11.55 -17.25 -5.21
C PHE A 222 -12.30 -18.02 -6.32
N VAL A 223 -12.79 -17.32 -7.36
CA VAL A 223 -13.40 -17.96 -8.54
C VAL A 223 -12.48 -18.99 -9.20
N LEU A 224 -11.16 -18.77 -9.21
CA LEU A 224 -10.17 -19.70 -9.78
C LEU A 224 -10.11 -21.04 -9.03
N VAL A 225 -10.55 -21.09 -7.77
CA VAL A 225 -10.57 -22.32 -6.97
C VAL A 225 -11.68 -23.27 -7.43
N PHE A 226 -12.82 -22.74 -7.89
CA PHE A 226 -13.98 -23.54 -8.30
C PHE A 226 -14.07 -23.76 -9.80
N LYS A 227 -13.58 -22.81 -10.61
CA LYS A 227 -13.67 -22.90 -12.06
C LYS A 227 -12.55 -23.80 -12.60
N GLN A 228 -12.82 -25.10 -12.66
CA GLN A 228 -11.86 -26.11 -13.12
C GLN A 228 -11.48 -25.91 -14.59
N ASP A 229 -12.40 -25.46 -15.43
CA ASP A 229 -12.14 -25.22 -16.87
C ASP A 229 -11.40 -23.89 -17.14
N CYS A 230 -10.83 -23.28 -16.11
CA CYS A 230 -10.03 -22.08 -16.25
C CYS A 230 -8.59 -22.40 -16.62
N GLU A 231 -8.14 -21.91 -17.78
CA GLU A 231 -6.75 -22.03 -18.25
C GLU A 231 -5.78 -21.08 -17.54
N TYR A 232 -6.29 -20.12 -16.75
CA TYR A 232 -5.44 -19.28 -15.91
C TYR A 232 -4.77 -20.13 -14.80
N PRO A 233 -3.46 -19.95 -14.52
CA PRO A 233 -2.75 -20.82 -13.60
C PRO A 233 -3.30 -20.76 -12.18
N ARG A 234 -3.92 -21.86 -11.72
CA ARG A 234 -4.61 -21.92 -10.41
C ARG A 234 -3.67 -21.76 -9.22
N TRP A 235 -2.40 -22.14 -9.38
CA TRP A 235 -1.39 -21.96 -8.32
C TRP A 235 -1.17 -20.48 -7.97
N VAL A 236 -1.48 -19.55 -8.87
CA VAL A 236 -1.45 -18.10 -8.57
C VAL A 236 -2.43 -17.76 -7.45
N ALA A 237 -3.61 -18.40 -7.43
CA ALA A 237 -4.56 -18.21 -6.34
C ALA A 237 -4.02 -18.72 -4.99
N ILE A 238 -3.18 -19.77 -4.98
CA ILE A 238 -2.55 -20.29 -3.75
C ILE A 238 -1.60 -19.24 -3.14
N LEU A 239 -1.02 -18.36 -3.94
CA LEU A 239 -0.13 -17.30 -3.45
C LEU A 239 -0.87 -15.99 -3.15
N PHE A 240 -1.69 -15.51 -4.08
CA PHE A 240 -2.32 -14.19 -3.98
C PHE A 240 -3.52 -14.18 -3.02
N LEU A 241 -4.36 -15.23 -3.02
CA LEU A 241 -5.56 -15.23 -2.18
C LEU A 241 -5.25 -15.21 -0.67
N PRO A 242 -4.29 -16.00 -0.13
CA PRO A 242 -3.93 -15.89 1.28
C PRO A 242 -3.36 -14.52 1.64
N ASN A 243 -2.55 -13.92 0.75
CA ASN A 243 -2.04 -12.56 0.95
C ASN A 243 -3.17 -11.53 1.01
N ASP A 244 -4.12 -11.60 0.09
CA ASP A 244 -5.24 -10.66 0.03
C ASP A 244 -6.16 -10.80 1.25
N LEU A 245 -6.43 -12.03 1.70
CA LEU A 245 -7.18 -12.30 2.94
C LEU A 245 -6.46 -11.79 4.19
N PHE A 246 -5.13 -11.96 4.24
CA PHE A 246 -4.32 -11.44 5.33
C PHE A 246 -4.37 -9.91 5.35
N MET A 247 -4.19 -9.27 4.19
CA MET A 247 -4.27 -7.82 4.05
C MET A 247 -5.67 -7.30 4.42
N LEU A 248 -6.74 -8.02 4.06
CA LEU A 248 -8.12 -7.66 4.38
C LEU A 248 -8.33 -7.66 5.89
N THR A 249 -7.82 -8.70 6.56
CA THR A 249 -7.88 -8.81 8.02
C THR A 249 -7.19 -7.63 8.70
N LEU A 250 -6.01 -7.23 8.21
CA LEU A 250 -5.27 -6.10 8.79
C LEU A 250 -5.96 -4.75 8.54
N PHE A 251 -6.56 -4.53 7.36
CA PHE A 251 -7.33 -3.32 7.07
C PHE A 251 -8.59 -3.23 7.92
N VAL A 252 -9.30 -4.35 8.11
CA VAL A 252 -10.49 -4.43 8.97
C VAL A 252 -10.11 -4.16 10.43
N ASP A 253 -9.02 -4.77 10.94
CA ASP A 253 -8.51 -4.48 12.29
C ASP A 253 -8.14 -3.00 12.45
N PHE A 254 -7.41 -2.42 11.48
CA PHE A 254 -7.09 -1.00 11.45
C PHE A 254 -8.36 -0.12 11.48
N TYR A 255 -9.36 -0.46 10.68
CA TYR A 255 -10.61 0.29 10.60
C TYR A 255 -11.40 0.22 11.92
N ILE A 256 -11.51 -0.97 12.50
CA ILE A 256 -12.18 -1.17 13.79
C ILE A 256 -11.47 -0.36 14.88
N ARG A 257 -10.14 -0.43 14.98
CA ARG A 257 -9.37 0.29 16.00
C ARG A 257 -9.45 1.81 15.84
N THR A 258 -9.40 2.31 14.61
CA THR A 258 -9.30 3.75 14.34
C THR A 258 -10.66 4.45 14.35
N TYR A 259 -11.71 3.79 13.83
CA TYR A 259 -13.00 4.44 13.58
C TYR A 259 -14.16 3.92 14.43
N ILE A 260 -14.11 2.67 14.91
CA ILE A 260 -15.19 2.08 15.73
C ILE A 260 -14.85 2.13 17.21
N LYS A 261 -13.71 1.54 17.61
CA LYS A 261 -13.26 1.42 19.00
C LYS A 261 -12.56 2.68 19.53
N LYS A 262 -12.89 3.88 19.02
CA LYS A 262 -12.34 5.12 19.60
C LYS A 262 -12.49 5.03 21.12
N PRO A 263 -11.41 5.28 21.91
CA PRO A 263 -11.60 5.45 23.33
C PRO A 263 -12.67 6.54 23.47
N LYS A 264 -13.74 6.26 24.22
CA LYS A 264 -14.48 7.37 24.83
C LYS A 264 -13.38 8.19 25.51
N VAL A 265 -13.26 9.46 25.14
CA VAL A 265 -12.63 10.41 26.04
C VAL A 265 -13.52 10.34 27.26
N THR A 266 -13.15 9.52 28.25
CA THR A 266 -13.74 9.61 29.56
C THR A 266 -13.42 11.04 29.98
N PRO A 267 -14.42 11.90 30.22
CA PRO A 267 -14.13 13.21 30.80
C PRO A 267 -13.64 12.93 32.21
N VAL A 268 -12.34 12.77 32.38
CA VAL A 268 -11.71 12.64 33.70
C VAL A 268 -10.84 13.87 33.84
N GLN A 269 -11.25 14.70 34.80
CA GLN A 269 -10.61 15.92 35.33
C GLN A 269 -11.00 17.29 34.74
N SER A 270 -12.28 17.55 34.47
CA SER A 270 -12.81 18.92 34.67
C SER A 270 -13.40 19.08 36.08
N GLU A 271 -14.21 18.14 36.55
CA GLU A 271 -14.85 18.23 37.88
C GLU A 271 -13.87 18.20 39.07
N SER A 272 -12.73 17.50 38.96
CA SER A 272 -11.74 17.46 40.06
C SER A 272 -10.89 18.72 40.14
N LYS A 273 -10.67 19.41 39.00
CA LYS A 273 -9.94 20.70 38.96
C LYS A 273 -10.85 21.85 39.37
N GLU A 274 -12.13 21.79 39.03
CA GLU A 274 -13.13 22.78 39.43
C GLU A 274 -13.40 22.72 40.94
N LYS A 275 -13.53 21.52 41.51
CA LYS A 275 -13.62 21.34 42.98
C LYS A 275 -12.35 21.74 43.73
N MET A 276 -11.16 21.40 43.22
CA MET A 276 -9.89 21.87 43.81
C MET A 276 -9.73 23.40 43.74
N PHE A 277 -10.21 24.03 42.66
CA PHE A 277 -10.14 25.47 42.49
C PHE A 277 -11.15 26.19 43.39
N GLU A 278 -12.38 25.69 43.49
CA GLU A 278 -13.38 26.19 44.45
C GLU A 278 -12.92 26.05 45.91
N GLU A 279 -12.37 24.90 46.31
CA GLU A 279 -11.83 24.70 47.66
C GLU A 279 -10.64 25.65 47.95
N SER A 280 -9.82 25.96 46.96
CA SER A 280 -8.71 26.91 47.10
C SER A 280 -9.18 28.37 47.27
N ILE A 281 -10.26 28.76 46.59
CA ILE A 281 -10.86 30.10 46.70
C ILE A 281 -11.57 30.26 48.05
N VAL A 282 -12.27 29.23 48.53
CA VAL A 282 -12.94 29.26 49.85
C VAL A 282 -11.93 29.35 50.99
N ARG A 283 -10.79 28.64 50.91
CA ARG A 283 -9.69 28.77 51.88
C ARG A 283 -9.05 30.16 51.87
N GLN A 284 -8.88 30.78 50.71
CA GLN A 284 -8.32 32.14 50.66
C GLN A 284 -9.28 33.19 51.26
N ARG A 285 -10.60 33.07 51.08
CA ARG A 285 -11.56 33.99 51.70
C ARG A 285 -11.61 33.87 53.22
N THR A 286 -11.59 32.65 53.76
CA THR A 286 -11.63 32.41 55.21
C THR A 286 -10.39 32.95 55.94
N VAL A 287 -9.21 32.92 55.30
CA VAL A 287 -7.98 33.50 55.84
C VAL A 287 -7.99 35.04 55.82
N VAL A 288 -8.62 35.64 54.80
CA VAL A 288 -8.75 37.10 54.69
C VAL A 288 -9.79 37.65 55.68
N ASP A 289 -10.88 36.94 55.94
CA ASP A 289 -11.87 37.35 56.93
C ASP A 289 -11.36 37.18 58.37
N SER A 290 -10.54 36.16 58.67
CA SER A 290 -9.93 36.01 60.01
C SER A 290 -8.86 37.06 60.33
N GLN A 291 -8.33 37.77 59.33
CA GLN A 291 -7.37 38.88 59.52
C GLN A 291 -8.04 40.24 59.69
N LYS A 292 -9.37 40.34 59.55
CA LYS A 292 -10.13 41.59 59.75
C LYS A 292 -10.77 41.72 61.13
N GLU A 293 -10.72 40.68 61.95
CA GLU A 293 -11.25 40.67 63.34
C GLU A 293 -10.17 40.73 64.43
N LEU A 294 -8.95 41.13 64.07
CA LEU A 294 -7.82 41.46 64.97
C LEU A 294 -7.39 42.91 64.73
#